data_AF-A0A2E2KLW5-F1
#
_entry.id   AF-A0A2E2KLW5-F1
#
_cell.length_a   1.000
_cell.length_b   1.000
_cell.length_c   1.000
_cell.angle_alpha   90.00
_cell.angle_beta   90.00
_cell.angle_gamma   90.00
#
_symmetry.space_group_name_H-M   'P 1'
#
loop_
_entity.id
_entity.type
_entity.pdbx_description
1 polymer ?
#
loop_
_entity_poly.entity_id
_entity_poly.type
_entity_poly.pdbx_seq_one_letter_code
_entity_poly.pdbx_strand_id
1 'polypeptide(L)' 'MTEDQLVSRLEALSIEQLDNIQSKLLEKVQQRKAERERLKKLPPRTSNDLEALASMQDLDLSSLMRDAKRYS' A
#
# COMPACT_ATOMS: atom_id res chain seq x y z
N MET A 1 2.02 -15.40 -10.75
CA MET A 1 2.59 -16.51 -9.98
C MET A 1 1.45 -17.10 -9.18
N THR A 2 1.21 -18.40 -9.30
CA THR A 2 0.14 -19.05 -8.52
C THR A 2 0.59 -19.28 -7.08
N GLU A 3 -0.37 -19.49 -6.18
CA GLU A 3 -0.07 -19.77 -4.77
C GLU A 3 0.79 -21.03 -4.61
N ASP A 4 0.48 -22.09 -5.38
CA ASP A 4 1.26 -23.33 -5.37
C ASP A 4 2.73 -23.10 -5.77
N GLN A 5 2.99 -22.26 -6.77
CA GLN A 5 4.34 -21.91 -7.20
C GLN A 5 5.11 -21.12 -6.13
N LEU A 6 4.40 -20.39 -5.25
CA LEU A 6 5.00 -19.65 -4.14
C LEU A 6 5.42 -20.62 -3.05
N VAL A 7 4.51 -21.51 -2.66
CA VAL A 7 4.75 -22.49 -1.61
C VAL A 7 5.92 -23.38 -1.99
N SER A 8 5.96 -23.94 -3.20
CA SER A 8 7.09 -24.77 -3.64
C SER A 8 8.44 -24.04 -3.66
N ARG A 9 8.45 -22.72 -3.89
CA ARG A 9 9.69 -21.93 -3.80
C ARG A 9 10.12 -21.67 -2.36
N LEU A 10 9.16 -21.46 -1.46
CA LEU A 10 9.44 -21.25 -0.04
C LEU A 10 9.90 -22.55 0.63
N GLU A 11 9.33 -23.69 0.25
CA GLU A 11 9.74 -25.02 0.74
C GLU A 11 11.20 -25.36 0.39
N ALA A 12 11.75 -24.77 -0.68
CA ALA A 12 13.14 -24.95 -1.08
C ALA A 12 14.15 -24.13 -0.25
N LEU A 13 13.69 -23.24 0.62
CA LEU A 13 14.53 -22.37 1.44
C LEU A 13 14.82 -22.98 2.82
N SER A 14 15.92 -22.57 3.44
CA SER A 14 16.20 -22.94 4.83
C SER A 14 15.29 -22.18 5.80
N ILE A 15 15.15 -22.71 7.02
CA ILE A 15 14.37 -22.09 8.09
C ILE A 15 14.88 -20.66 8.36
N GLU A 16 16.19 -20.46 8.46
CA GLU A 16 16.79 -19.14 8.68
C GLU A 16 16.47 -18.15 7.55
N GLN A 17 16.43 -18.63 6.30
CA GLN A 17 16.05 -17.80 5.15
C GLN A 17 14.57 -17.42 5.20
N LEU A 18 13.70 -18.36 5.61
CA LEU A 18 12.28 -18.12 5.80
C LEU A 18 12.01 -17.11 6.92
N ASP A 19 12.70 -17.22 8.06
CA ASP A 19 12.61 -16.27 9.18
C ASP A 19 13.04 -14.86 8.77
N ASN A 20 14.09 -14.75 7.96
CA ASN A 20 14.54 -13.46 7.43
C ASN A 20 13.51 -12.86 6.47
N ILE A 21 12.89 -13.68 5.61
CA ILE A 21 11.82 -13.25 4.70
C ILE A 21 10.61 -12.77 5.50
N GLN A 22 10.20 -13.52 6.53
CA GLN A 22 9.09 -13.15 7.41
C GLN A 22 9.37 -11.82 8.12
N SER A 23 10.57 -11.65 8.67
CA SER A 23 10.97 -10.42 9.37
C SER A 23 10.91 -9.20 8.45
N LYS A 24 11.46 -9.32 7.23
CA LYS A 24 11.40 -8.25 6.22
C LYS A 24 9.98 -7.96 5.75
N LEU A 25 9.12 -8.97 5.64
CA LEU A 25 7.72 -8.80 5.29
C LEU A 25 6.97 -8.02 6.38
N LEU A 26 7.17 -8.38 7.64
CA LEU A 26 6.58 -7.67 8.78
C LEU A 26 7.04 -6.21 8.82
N GLU A 27 8.32 -5.95 8.59
CA GLU A 27 8.86 -4.59 8.52
C GLU A 27 8.20 -3.78 7.39
N LYS A 28 8.07 -4.35 6.19
CA LYS A 28 7.37 -3.71 5.06
C LYS A 28 5.91 -3.41 5.37
N VAL A 29 5.21 -4.31 6.06
CA VAL A 29 3.82 -4.08 6.48
C VAL A 29 3.75 -2.91 7.47
N GLN A 30 4.65 -2.84 8.44
CA GLN A 30 4.71 -1.73 9.40
C GLN A 30 5.03 -0.40 8.71
N GLN A 31 5.98 -0.38 7.78
CA GLN A 31 6.30 0.82 7.00
C GLN A 31 5.10 1.31 6.19
N ARG A 32 4.41 0.41 5.48
CA ARG A 32 3.18 0.77 4.75
C ARG A 32 2.08 1.29 5.67
N LYS A 33 1.93 0.69 6.86
CA LYS A 33 0.96 1.16 7.86
C LYS A 33 1.31 2.56 8.36
N ALA A 34 2.59 2.80 8.69
CA ALA A 34 3.07 4.11 9.12
C ALA A 34 2.88 5.18 8.04
N GLU A 35 3.12 4.84 6.77
CA GLU A 35 2.90 5.74 5.64
C GLU A 35 1.42 6.09 5.45
N ARG A 36 0.52 5.10 5.54
CA ARG A 36 -0.93 5.33 5.54
C ARG A 36 -1.37 6.24 6.69
N GLU A 37 -0.81 6.05 7.88
CA GLU A 37 -1.11 6.91 9.04
C GLU A 37 -0.53 8.32 8.87
N ARG A 38 0.63 8.48 8.24
CA ARG A 38 1.21 9.79 7.92
C ARG A 38 0.33 10.56 6.94
N LEU A 39 -0.15 9.89 5.90
CA LEU A 39 -1.05 10.47 4.89
C LEU A 39 -2.38 10.94 5.50
N LYS A 40 -2.87 10.29 6.56
CA LYS A 40 -4.08 10.72 7.28
C LYS A 40 -3.88 11.95 8.17
N LYS A 41 -2.68 12.14 8.74
CA LYS A 41 -2.42 13.18 9.76
C LYS A 41 -2.07 14.55 9.19
N LEU A 42 -1.53 14.59 7.98
CA LEU A 42 -1.12 15.84 7.32
C LEU A 42 -2.06 16.12 6.16
N PRO A 43 -2.48 17.39 5.96
CA PRO A 43 -3.23 17.73 4.76
C PRO A 43 -2.36 17.37 3.53
N PRO A 44 -2.95 16.74 2.50
CA PRO A 44 -2.21 16.35 1.30
C PRO A 44 -1.57 17.58 0.68
N ARG A 45 -0.25 17.52 0.46
CA ARG A 45 0.53 18.68 -0.02
C ARG A 45 0.78 18.63 -1.51
N THR A 46 0.68 17.44 -2.10
CA THR A 46 0.92 17.20 -3.52
C THR A 46 -0.28 16.51 -4.17
N SER A 47 -0.37 16.59 -5.50
CA SER A 47 -1.35 15.83 -6.29
C SER A 47 -1.23 14.32 -6.07
N ASN A 48 -0.01 13.82 -5.89
CA ASN A 48 0.25 12.40 -5.62
C ASN A 48 -0.31 11.98 -4.25
N ASP A 49 -0.25 12.84 -3.23
CA ASP A 49 -0.85 12.56 -1.93
C ASP A 49 -2.38 12.46 -2.05
N LEU A 50 -3.00 13.29 -2.90
CA LEU A 50 -4.45 13.23 -3.17
C LEU A 50 -4.84 11.94 -3.88
N GLU A 51 -4.08 11.50 -4.88
CA GLU A 51 -4.32 10.24 -5.58
C GLU A 51 -4.17 9.03 -4.63
N ALA A 52 -3.16 9.05 -3.77
CA ALA A 52 -2.96 8.02 -2.77
C ALA A 52 -4.11 7.96 -1.76
N LEU A 53 -4.61 9.11 -1.28
CA LEU A 53 -5.74 9.19 -0.35
C LEU A 53 -7.07 8.77 -0.98
N ALA A 54 -7.29 9.10 -2.26
CA ALA A 54 -8.47 8.67 -3.00
C ALA A 54 -8.44 7.14 -3.20
N SER A 55 -7.30 6.60 -3.63
CA SER A 55 -7.09 5.15 -3.78
C SER A 55 -7.25 4.40 -2.46
N MET A 56 -6.83 4.99 -1.32
CA MET A 56 -7.03 4.41 0.01
C MET A 56 -8.50 4.29 0.41
N GLN A 57 -9.40 5.04 -0.22
CA GLN A 57 -10.83 5.10 0.06
C GLN A 57 -11.67 4.49 -1.07
N ASP A 58 -11.03 3.82 -2.04
CA ASP A 58 -11.67 3.28 -3.25
C ASP A 58 -12.42 4.36 -4.06
N LEU A 59 -11.89 5.59 -4.04
CA LEU A 59 -12.44 6.74 -4.76
C LEU A 59 -11.63 7.04 -6.03
N ASP A 60 -12.31 7.31 -7.15
CA ASP A 60 -11.67 7.87 -8.35
C ASP A 60 -11.45 9.37 -8.17
N LEU A 61 -10.18 9.78 -7.98
CA LEU A 61 -9.81 11.19 -7.84
C LEU A 61 -10.24 12.02 -9.06
N SER A 62 -10.18 11.46 -10.27
CA SER A 62 -10.51 12.20 -11.49
C SER A 62 -12.00 12.56 -11.53
N SER A 63 -12.87 11.65 -11.09
CA SER A 63 -14.30 11.94 -10.93
C SER A 63 -14.56 12.95 -9.83
N LEU A 64 -13.91 12.81 -8.68
CA LEU A 64 -14.01 13.76 -7.57
C LEU A 64 -13.63 15.19 -7.96
N MET A 65 -12.54 15.35 -8.72
CA MET A 65 -12.11 16.66 -9.22
C MET A 65 -13.07 17.25 -10.24
N ARG A 66 -13.69 16.42 -11.10
CA ARG A 66 -14.72 16.88 -12.04
C ARG A 66 -15.97 17.35 -11.29
N ASP A 67 -16.39 16.63 -10.26
CA ASP A 67 -17.56 17.00 -9.46
C ASP A 67 -17.30 18.26 -8.65
N ALA A 68 -16.13 18.38 -8.01
CA ALA A 68 -15.74 19.59 -7.27
C ALA A 68 -15.77 20.85 -8.16
N LYS A 69 -15.36 20.75 -9.43
CA LYS A 69 -15.45 21.85 -10.40
C LYS A 69 -16.87 22.20 -10.82
N ARG A 70 -17.83 21.28 -10.73
CA ARG A 70 -19.24 21.52 -11.08
C ARG A 70 -19.99 22.27 -9.97
N TYR A 71 -19.52 22.16 -8.72
CA TYR A 71 -20.14 22.77 -7.53
C TYR A 71 -19.38 24.00 -7.00
N SER A 72 -18.30 24.40 -7.69
CA SER A 72 -17.55 25.64 -7.47
C SER A 72 -18.06 26.75 -8.38
#